data_AF-A0A535EI27-F1
#
_entry.id   AF-A0A535EI27-F1
#
_cell.length_a   1.000
_cell.length_b   1.000
_cell.length_c   1.000
_cell.angle_alpha   90.00
_cell.angle_beta   90.00
_cell.angle_gamma   90.00
#
_symmetry.space_group_name_H-M   'P 1'
#
loop_
_entity.id
_entity.type
_entity.pdbx_description
1 polymer ?
#
loop_
_entity_poly.entity_id
_entity_poly.type
_entity_poly.pdbx_seq_one_letter_code
_entity_poly.pdbx_strand_id
1 'polypeptide(L)'
;MWSIRLGPGRRPPVAALRTLLLAGIALVAAPLPAHAATCGTTNVALNQPATASSLENASFPASAAFDGNTGTRWSSQFSDPQWIQVDLGSTRAICGIQLRWETAFGKAYQIQTSPDAATWTTIFSTGSGPGGVENLMVTGSGRFVRMLGTTRGTQWGYSLWEFAVFTSDSPPPPPPPDSFWGDVSSIPAAHNVLMLKILNRTNGKYPDSQVFWSFNGTVHSIADQPFFDMPVNSAGRMYFYLGSPNSSYFDFIEFTVGAGVFNGNTTRVDAFGLKIALRLHSHDGSDVQVGETQAVFAEDRSVTFQRFVNAVPQEFKVLAQTQAPFRIIAPGSDPSFRAGGANANYFTAYESSVGVSEPTSNVFGCAGSLGGNPNMCAALNRHVATLPAAQQADPTQYYLSAPANYYAKFWHDNAINGLAYGFPYDDVDSQSSFISHANPQYLLVAVGW
;
A
#
# COMPACT_ATOMS: atom_id res chain seq x y z
N MET A 1 -57.23 -37.54 -19.61
CA MET A 1 -57.97 -36.46 -20.31
C MET A 1 -57.05 -35.25 -20.30
N TRP A 2 -56.45 -34.73 -21.37
CA TRP A 2 -56.59 -34.90 -22.82
C TRP A 2 -55.19 -35.04 -23.45
N SER A 3 -55.13 -35.73 -24.59
CA SER A 3 -53.95 -36.08 -25.38
C SER A 3 -54.01 -35.33 -26.70
N ILE A 4 -52.89 -34.77 -27.18
CA ILE A 4 -52.68 -34.51 -28.62
C ILE A 4 -51.22 -34.84 -28.97
N ARG A 5 -51.05 -35.85 -29.84
CA ARG A 5 -49.86 -36.16 -30.64
C ARG A 5 -50.05 -35.61 -32.06
N LEU A 6 -48.93 -35.55 -32.79
CA LEU A 6 -48.67 -35.65 -34.25
C LEU A 6 -47.74 -34.51 -34.65
N GLY A 7 -46.63 -34.65 -35.37
CA GLY A 7 -46.00 -35.70 -36.18
C GLY A 7 -44.80 -35.05 -36.92
N PRO A 8 -43.95 -35.81 -37.64
CA PRO A 8 -42.56 -35.44 -37.88
C PRO A 8 -42.33 -34.59 -39.14
N GLY A 9 -41.40 -33.64 -39.04
CA GLY A 9 -40.95 -32.76 -40.12
C GLY A 9 -40.05 -33.45 -41.14
N ARG A 10 -40.30 -33.13 -42.42
CA ARG A 10 -39.63 -33.61 -43.64
C ARG A 10 -38.15 -33.18 -43.71
N ARG A 11 -37.33 -34.04 -44.32
CA ARG A 11 -35.93 -33.77 -44.75
C ARG A 11 -35.87 -32.66 -45.83
N PRO A 12 -34.80 -31.84 -45.90
CA PRO A 12 -34.56 -30.91 -47.00
C PRO A 12 -33.71 -31.52 -48.12
N PRO A 13 -33.73 -30.97 -49.35
CA PRO A 13 -32.77 -31.31 -50.40
C PRO A 13 -31.56 -30.36 -50.44
N VAL A 14 -30.39 -31.00 -50.58
CA VAL A 14 -29.18 -30.69 -51.35
C VAL A 14 -28.91 -29.22 -51.80
N ALA A 15 -27.83 -28.69 -51.19
CA ALA A 15 -26.69 -27.94 -51.74
C ALA A 15 -26.91 -26.81 -52.77
N ALA A 16 -26.62 -25.58 -52.30
CA ALA A 16 -26.04 -24.52 -53.13
C ALA A 16 -24.72 -24.08 -52.48
N LEU A 17 -23.61 -24.32 -53.18
CA LEU A 17 -22.26 -23.92 -52.80
C LEU A 17 -22.19 -22.37 -52.80
N ARG A 18 -22.01 -21.76 -51.63
CA ARG A 18 -21.68 -20.33 -51.49
C ARG A 18 -20.25 -20.21 -50.97
N THR A 19 -19.37 -19.70 -51.80
CA THR A 19 -18.01 -19.28 -51.46
C THR A 19 -18.09 -18.16 -50.43
N LEU A 20 -17.79 -18.44 -49.16
CA LEU A 20 -17.56 -17.41 -48.15
C LEU A 20 -16.14 -16.85 -48.34
N LEU A 21 -16.03 -15.58 -48.70
CA LEU A 21 -14.81 -14.81 -48.42
C LEU A 21 -14.65 -14.73 -46.90
N LEU A 22 -13.59 -15.35 -46.36
CA LEU A 22 -13.11 -15.03 -45.01
C LEU A 22 -12.50 -13.63 -45.05
N ALA A 23 -13.28 -12.63 -44.66
CA ALA A 23 -12.72 -11.36 -44.20
C ALA A 23 -12.03 -11.63 -42.87
N GLY A 24 -10.69 -11.70 -42.87
CA GLY A 24 -9.89 -11.72 -41.66
C GLY A 24 -10.11 -10.43 -40.88
N ILE A 25 -10.97 -10.48 -39.86
CA ILE A 25 -11.04 -9.43 -38.85
C ILE A 25 -9.76 -9.57 -38.03
N ALA A 26 -8.76 -8.76 -38.35
CA ALA A 26 -7.69 -8.48 -37.41
C ALA A 26 -8.33 -7.82 -36.19
N LEU A 27 -8.43 -8.54 -35.06
CA LEU A 27 -8.62 -7.90 -33.77
C LEU A 27 -7.40 -7.01 -33.55
N VAL A 28 -7.55 -5.73 -33.85
CA VAL A 28 -6.68 -4.72 -33.27
C VAL A 28 -7.00 -4.74 -31.79
N ALA A 29 -6.11 -5.35 -31.00
CA ALA A 29 -6.12 -5.16 -29.55
C ALA A 29 -5.99 -3.64 -29.32
N ALA A 30 -7.11 -2.99 -28.99
CA ALA A 30 -7.04 -1.63 -28.50
C ALA A 30 -6.12 -1.67 -27.26
N PRO A 31 -5.09 -0.81 -27.17
CA PRO A 31 -4.34 -0.70 -25.93
C PRO A 31 -5.35 -0.40 -24.82
N LEU A 32 -5.28 -1.18 -23.73
CA LEU A 32 -5.99 -0.88 -22.50
C LEU A 32 -5.79 0.61 -22.20
N PRO A 33 -6.83 1.36 -21.77
CA PRO A 33 -6.62 2.72 -21.32
C PRO A 33 -5.50 2.68 -20.28
N ALA A 34 -4.40 3.38 -20.55
CA ALA A 34 -3.35 3.58 -19.58
C ALA A 34 -4.04 4.20 -18.36
N HIS A 35 -4.06 3.47 -17.24
CA HIS A 35 -4.55 3.98 -15.98
C HIS A 35 -3.84 5.32 -15.75
N ALA A 36 -4.60 6.41 -15.61
CA ALA A 36 -4.04 7.68 -15.20
C ALA A 36 -3.33 7.42 -13.87
N ALA A 37 -2.00 7.44 -13.91
CA ALA A 37 -1.22 6.99 -12.79
C ALA A 37 -1.44 7.96 -11.62
N THR A 38 -1.85 7.40 -10.49
CA THR A 38 -2.32 8.14 -9.31
C THR A 38 -1.13 8.80 -8.62
N CYS A 39 -1.36 9.85 -7.83
CA CYS A 39 -0.23 10.44 -7.11
C CYS A 39 0.27 9.48 -6.04
N GLY A 40 1.48 8.94 -6.26
CA GLY A 40 2.12 8.02 -5.34
C GLY A 40 2.33 8.65 -3.96
N THR A 41 2.34 7.83 -2.94
CA THR A 41 2.44 8.24 -1.53
C THR A 41 3.86 8.14 -0.97
N THR A 42 4.79 7.59 -1.77
CA THR A 42 6.20 7.49 -1.41
C THR A 42 6.88 8.84 -1.60
N ASN A 43 7.53 9.34 -0.55
CA ASN A 43 8.40 10.52 -0.66
C ASN A 43 9.66 10.16 -1.46
N VAL A 44 9.70 10.52 -2.75
CA VAL A 44 10.85 10.24 -3.63
C VAL A 44 12.04 11.16 -3.36
N ALA A 45 11.86 12.22 -2.57
CA ALA A 45 12.94 13.15 -2.18
C ALA A 45 13.68 12.71 -0.91
N LEU A 46 13.20 11.68 -0.20
CA LEU A 46 13.84 11.20 1.02
C LEU A 46 15.28 10.72 0.75
N ASN A 47 16.22 11.25 1.54
CA ASN A 47 17.67 10.99 1.46
C ASN A 47 18.32 11.31 0.11
N GLN A 48 17.66 12.13 -0.72
CA GLN A 48 18.23 12.57 -1.99
C GLN A 48 19.19 13.75 -1.82
N PRO A 49 20.16 13.94 -2.74
CA PRO A 49 21.06 15.08 -2.71
C PRO A 49 20.29 16.42 -2.76
N ALA A 50 20.61 17.32 -1.84
CA ALA A 50 19.94 18.61 -1.71
C ALA A 50 20.92 19.78 -1.66
N THR A 51 20.52 20.90 -2.25
CA THR A 51 21.25 22.17 -2.20
C THR A 51 20.30 23.33 -1.88
N ALA A 52 20.85 24.44 -1.40
CA ALA A 52 20.07 25.65 -1.10
C ALA A 52 20.85 26.91 -1.49
N SER A 53 20.15 28.02 -1.64
CA SER A 53 20.75 29.34 -1.91
C SER A 53 21.66 29.81 -0.78
N SER A 54 21.31 29.46 0.46
CA SER A 54 22.07 29.81 1.65
C SER A 54 21.69 28.92 2.82
N LEU A 55 22.51 29.00 3.87
CA LEU A 55 22.28 28.39 5.16
C LEU A 55 22.36 29.49 6.22
N GLU A 56 21.49 29.48 7.24
CA GLU A 56 21.64 30.32 8.43
C GLU A 56 23.01 30.08 9.08
N ASN A 57 23.37 28.80 9.23
CA ASN A 57 24.70 28.31 9.59
C ASN A 57 24.83 26.81 9.26
N ALA A 58 26.00 26.22 9.51
CA ALA A 58 26.30 24.82 9.16
C ALA A 58 25.45 23.76 9.89
N SER A 59 24.79 24.11 11.01
CA SER A 59 23.93 23.19 11.76
C SER A 59 22.54 23.00 11.13
N PHE A 60 22.19 23.82 10.13
CA PHE A 60 20.89 23.75 9.44
C PHE A 60 21.06 23.51 7.92
N PRO A 61 21.70 22.39 7.52
CA PRO A 61 22.03 22.11 6.12
C PRO A 61 20.77 21.83 5.29
N ALA A 62 20.87 21.96 3.95
CA ALA A 62 19.76 21.65 3.04
C ALA A 62 19.28 20.19 3.17
N SER A 63 20.19 19.26 3.43
CA SER A 63 19.87 17.83 3.62
C SER A 63 18.90 17.56 4.76
N ALA A 64 18.86 18.44 5.76
CA ALA A 64 17.99 18.30 6.93
C ALA A 64 16.50 18.56 6.64
N ALA A 65 16.14 19.00 5.44
CA ALA A 65 14.75 19.05 5.00
C ALA A 65 14.31 17.80 4.21
N PHE A 66 15.22 16.83 4.04
CA PHE A 66 14.98 15.63 3.22
C PHE A 66 15.45 14.35 3.92
N ASP A 67 15.66 14.37 5.24
CA ASP A 67 16.19 13.23 6.01
C ASP A 67 15.10 12.42 6.73
N GLY A 68 13.84 12.88 6.69
CA GLY A 68 12.71 12.23 7.35
C GLY A 68 12.69 12.43 8.87
N ASN A 69 13.55 13.32 9.40
CA ASN A 69 13.66 13.61 10.82
C ASN A 69 13.10 15.00 11.16
N THR A 70 11.91 15.01 11.75
CA THR A 70 11.19 16.23 12.08
C THR A 70 11.78 17.02 13.26
N GLY A 71 12.94 16.62 13.77
CA GLY A 71 13.75 17.35 14.76
C GLY A 71 14.97 18.06 14.15
N THR A 72 15.26 17.86 12.87
CA THR A 72 16.31 18.55 12.10
C THR A 72 15.69 19.42 11.03
N ARG A 73 16.32 20.56 10.68
CA ARG A 73 15.75 21.52 9.73
C ARG A 73 16.81 22.13 8.82
N TRP A 74 16.41 22.46 7.60
CA TRP A 74 17.10 23.49 6.84
C TRP A 74 16.65 24.88 7.30
N SER A 75 17.57 25.85 7.29
CA SER A 75 17.29 27.26 7.55
C SER A 75 18.09 28.14 6.59
N SER A 76 17.45 29.13 5.98
CA SER A 76 18.12 30.10 5.10
C SER A 76 18.71 31.29 5.87
N GLN A 77 19.53 32.09 5.18
CA GLN A 77 19.79 33.48 5.58
C GLN A 77 18.50 34.32 5.62
N PHE A 78 18.52 35.42 6.38
CA PHE A 78 17.33 36.21 6.70
C PHE A 78 17.06 37.29 5.65
N SER A 79 16.97 36.88 4.40
CA SER A 79 16.73 37.75 3.25
C SER A 79 15.81 37.09 2.23
N ASP A 80 15.30 37.88 1.30
CA ASP A 80 14.44 37.44 0.21
C ASP A 80 15.08 37.79 -1.14
N PRO A 81 15.02 36.91 -2.16
CA PRO A 81 14.47 35.54 -2.14
C PRO A 81 15.47 34.50 -1.61
N GLN A 82 14.98 33.31 -1.25
CA GLN A 82 15.78 32.13 -0.91
C GLN A 82 15.18 30.88 -1.54
N TRP A 83 15.99 29.84 -1.74
CA TRP A 83 15.51 28.56 -2.28
C TRP A 83 16.21 27.35 -1.66
N ILE A 84 15.52 26.22 -1.70
CA ILE A 84 16.04 24.88 -1.41
C ILE A 84 15.54 23.92 -2.49
N GLN A 85 16.42 23.04 -2.96
CA GLN A 85 16.11 22.07 -4.00
C GLN A 85 16.65 20.68 -3.67
N VAL A 86 16.05 19.68 -4.32
CA VAL A 86 16.46 18.27 -4.30
C VAL A 86 16.68 17.75 -5.71
N ASP A 87 17.69 16.88 -5.88
CA ASP A 87 17.93 16.10 -7.10
C ASP A 87 17.33 14.70 -6.96
N LEU A 88 16.29 14.38 -7.74
CA LEU A 88 15.62 13.07 -7.71
C LEU A 88 16.38 11.97 -8.49
N GLY A 89 17.54 12.31 -9.07
CA GLY A 89 18.40 11.42 -9.85
C GLY A 89 17.95 11.21 -11.31
N SER A 90 16.65 11.34 -11.59
CA SER A 90 16.08 11.29 -12.95
C SER A 90 14.83 12.16 -13.04
N THR A 91 14.40 12.51 -14.25
CA THR A 91 13.09 13.16 -14.46
C THR A 91 11.98 12.26 -13.94
N ARG A 92 11.11 12.82 -13.09
CA ARG A 92 9.90 12.18 -12.57
C ARG A 92 8.65 13.01 -12.88
N ALA A 93 7.50 12.38 -12.98
CA ALA A 93 6.19 13.04 -13.06
C ALA A 93 5.71 13.41 -11.65
N ILE A 94 5.85 14.67 -11.27
CA ILE A 94 5.50 15.19 -9.93
C ILE A 94 4.01 15.48 -9.85
N CYS A 95 3.38 14.99 -8.80
CA CYS A 95 1.93 15.11 -8.58
C CYS A 95 1.59 15.72 -7.21
N GLY A 96 2.54 15.74 -6.27
CA GLY A 96 2.29 16.21 -4.91
C GLY A 96 3.56 16.70 -4.23
N ILE A 97 3.38 17.65 -3.32
CA ILE A 97 4.43 18.21 -2.47
C ILE A 97 3.88 18.34 -1.05
N GLN A 98 4.68 17.97 -0.05
CA GLN A 98 4.41 18.33 1.33
C GLN A 98 5.55 19.18 1.88
N LEU A 99 5.20 20.35 2.40
CA LEU A 99 6.12 21.23 3.11
C LEU A 99 5.76 21.20 4.59
N ARG A 100 6.74 20.90 5.45
CA ARG A 100 6.60 21.04 6.89
C ARG A 100 7.49 22.17 7.36
N TRP A 101 6.89 23.34 7.51
CA TRP A 101 7.57 24.54 7.98
C TRP A 101 7.85 24.50 9.48
N GLU A 102 8.90 25.22 9.87
CA GLU A 102 9.05 25.70 11.24
C GLU A 102 8.08 26.88 11.50
N THR A 103 8.09 27.44 12.71
CA THR A 103 7.49 28.77 12.98
C THR A 103 7.92 29.81 11.94
N ALA A 104 9.15 29.73 11.42
CA ALA A 104 9.64 30.52 10.31
C ALA A 104 9.30 29.84 8.96
N PHE A 105 8.44 30.48 8.17
CA PHE A 105 7.88 29.93 6.94
C PHE A 105 7.90 30.93 5.77
N GLY A 106 7.63 30.42 4.56
CA GLY A 106 7.40 31.27 3.39
C GLY A 106 5.93 31.71 3.27
N LYS A 107 5.67 33.01 3.34
CA LYS A 107 4.32 33.57 3.08
C LYS A 107 4.05 33.64 1.58
N ALA A 108 5.04 34.03 0.79
CA ALA A 108 4.97 33.93 -0.67
C ALA A 108 6.09 33.02 -1.17
N TYR A 109 5.74 32.02 -1.97
CA TYR A 109 6.69 31.07 -2.52
C TYR A 109 6.15 30.39 -3.78
N GLN A 110 7.05 29.74 -4.50
CA GLN A 110 6.77 28.92 -5.67
C GLN A 110 7.35 27.52 -5.49
N ILE A 111 6.68 26.50 -6.03
CA ILE A 111 7.31 25.21 -6.31
C ILE A 111 7.66 25.16 -7.79
N GLN A 112 8.88 24.75 -8.08
CA GLN A 112 9.40 24.69 -9.43
C GLN A 112 10.06 23.34 -9.71
N THR A 113 9.98 22.90 -10.96
CA THR A 113 10.71 21.72 -11.45
C THR A 113 11.75 22.14 -12.49
N SER A 114 12.78 21.33 -12.65
CA SER A 114 13.81 21.54 -13.65
C SER A 114 14.41 20.22 -14.14
N PRO A 115 14.76 20.08 -15.43
CA PRO A 115 15.53 18.93 -15.92
C PRO A 115 17.03 19.01 -15.58
N ASP A 116 17.57 20.21 -15.34
CA ASP A 116 19.01 20.50 -15.36
C ASP A 116 19.50 21.40 -14.21
N ALA A 117 18.61 21.78 -13.28
CA ALA A 117 18.82 22.77 -12.21
C ALA A 117 19.14 24.20 -12.67
N ALA A 118 19.02 24.49 -13.97
CA ALA A 118 19.28 25.80 -14.56
C ALA A 118 17.99 26.43 -15.11
N THR A 119 17.19 25.65 -15.82
CA THR A 119 15.93 26.07 -16.43
C THR A 119 14.77 25.61 -15.56
N TRP A 120 14.03 26.54 -14.97
CA TRP A 120 12.99 26.25 -14.00
C TRP A 120 11.59 26.53 -14.55
N THR A 121 10.66 25.61 -14.30
CA THR A 121 9.24 25.75 -14.61
C THR A 121 8.46 25.78 -13.30
N THR A 122 7.63 26.80 -13.11
CA THR A 122 6.77 26.90 -11.92
C THR A 122 5.55 26.01 -12.06
N ILE A 123 5.34 25.13 -11.08
CA ILE A 123 4.23 24.18 -11.01
C ILE A 123 3.23 24.51 -9.88
N PHE A 124 3.60 25.43 -8.98
CA PHE A 124 2.74 25.99 -7.95
C PHE A 124 3.23 27.37 -7.51
N SER A 125 2.32 28.26 -7.11
CA SER A 125 2.64 29.57 -6.54
C SER A 125 1.59 29.99 -5.52
N THR A 126 2.02 30.62 -4.43
CA THR A 126 1.15 31.25 -3.44
C THR A 126 1.74 32.56 -2.94
N GLY A 127 0.87 33.51 -2.57
CA GLY A 127 1.24 34.77 -1.91
C GLY A 127 0.80 34.85 -0.44
N SER A 128 0.17 33.80 0.06
CA SER A 128 -0.44 33.75 1.39
C SER A 128 -0.33 32.35 2.02
N GLY A 129 0.83 31.72 1.89
CA GLY A 129 1.14 30.44 2.54
C GLY A 129 0.86 30.50 4.04
N PRO A 130 0.13 29.53 4.61
CA PRO A 130 -0.22 29.52 6.03
C PRO A 130 0.91 29.09 6.96
N GLY A 131 2.00 28.49 6.44
CA GLY A 131 3.00 27.84 7.27
C GLY A 131 2.51 26.48 7.81
N GLY A 132 3.18 25.94 8.83
CA GLY A 132 2.84 24.63 9.39
C GLY A 132 3.07 23.48 8.40
N VAL A 133 2.12 22.54 8.31
CA VAL A 133 2.15 21.46 7.31
C VAL A 133 1.26 21.84 6.14
N GLU A 134 1.85 21.95 4.95
CA GLU A 134 1.15 22.27 3.71
C GLU A 134 1.24 21.08 2.75
N ASN A 135 0.09 20.56 2.31
CA ASN A 135 -0.01 19.54 1.27
C ASN A 135 -0.50 20.20 -0.02
N LEU A 136 0.32 20.16 -1.06
CA LEU A 136 0.09 20.81 -2.33
C LEU A 136 -0.13 19.76 -3.41
N MET A 137 -1.29 19.80 -4.06
CA MET A 137 -1.52 19.08 -5.32
C MET A 137 -0.90 19.89 -6.45
N VAL A 138 0.00 19.27 -7.20
CA VAL A 138 0.74 19.94 -8.27
C VAL A 138 0.80 19.03 -9.49
N THR A 139 1.07 19.59 -10.67
CA THR A 139 1.32 18.80 -11.87
C THR A 139 2.53 19.35 -12.58
N GLY A 140 3.55 18.52 -12.78
CA GLY A 140 4.69 18.86 -13.61
C GLY A 140 5.71 17.73 -13.67
N SER A 141 6.78 17.92 -14.44
CA SER A 141 7.85 16.93 -14.51
C SER A 141 9.21 17.60 -14.35
N GLY A 142 10.15 16.88 -13.75
CA GLY A 142 11.54 17.35 -13.62
C GLY A 142 12.40 16.37 -12.84
N ARG A 143 13.71 16.54 -12.98
CA ARG A 143 14.71 15.83 -12.16
C ARG A 143 14.94 16.56 -10.84
N PHE A 144 14.92 17.89 -10.89
CA PHE A 144 15.07 18.74 -9.72
C PHE A 144 13.72 19.33 -9.34
N VAL A 145 13.48 19.44 -8.03
CA VAL A 145 12.32 20.12 -7.47
C VAL A 145 12.82 21.15 -6.46
N ARG A 146 12.27 22.36 -6.50
CA ARG A 146 12.71 23.50 -5.68
C ARG A 146 11.53 24.25 -5.09
N MET A 147 11.66 24.63 -3.83
CA MET A 147 10.87 25.69 -3.22
C MET A 147 11.64 27.01 -3.35
N LEU A 148 11.03 28.01 -3.99
CA LEU A 148 11.56 29.37 -4.12
C LEU A 148 10.70 30.32 -3.28
N GLY A 149 11.21 30.74 -2.13
CA GLY A 149 10.60 31.72 -1.25
C GLY A 149 10.86 33.15 -1.74
N THR A 150 9.80 33.95 -1.88
CA THR A 150 9.86 35.34 -2.33
C THR A 150 9.41 36.35 -1.27
N THR A 151 8.68 35.92 -0.23
CA THR A 151 8.38 36.73 0.94
C THR A 151 8.28 35.86 2.19
N ARG A 152 9.08 36.15 3.21
CA ARG A 152 9.05 35.46 4.51
C ARG A 152 7.78 35.79 5.29
N GLY A 153 7.27 34.82 6.02
CA GLY A 153 6.13 34.97 6.93
C GLY A 153 6.49 35.56 8.30
N THR A 154 7.78 35.59 8.63
CA THR A 154 8.32 36.13 9.88
C THR A 154 9.59 36.95 9.60
N GLN A 155 10.20 37.53 10.65
CA GLN A 155 11.50 38.21 10.54
C GLN A 155 12.69 37.27 10.32
N TRP A 156 12.51 35.97 10.58
CA TRP A 156 13.53 34.92 10.42
C TRP A 156 13.64 34.44 8.98
N GLY A 157 14.62 33.56 8.68
CA GLY A 157 14.79 32.92 7.37
C GLY A 157 13.65 31.96 7.02
N TYR A 158 13.70 31.36 5.84
CA TYR A 158 12.84 30.22 5.50
C TYR A 158 13.37 28.99 6.21
N SER A 159 12.48 28.21 6.86
CA SER A 159 12.88 27.03 7.60
C SER A 159 11.92 25.88 7.40
N LEU A 160 12.45 24.73 6.96
CA LEU A 160 11.69 23.51 6.70
C LEU A 160 12.24 22.38 7.56
N TRP A 161 11.35 21.75 8.34
CA TRP A 161 11.59 20.45 8.94
C TRP A 161 11.60 19.36 7.86
N GLU A 162 10.67 19.40 6.90
CA GLU A 162 10.61 18.42 5.80
C GLU A 162 10.10 19.06 4.50
N PHE A 163 10.59 18.54 3.38
CA PHE A 163 10.14 18.81 2.02
C PHE A 163 10.01 17.49 1.26
N ALA A 164 8.80 16.93 1.25
CA ALA A 164 8.50 15.69 0.54
C ALA A 164 8.02 15.94 -0.89
N VAL A 165 8.41 15.05 -1.81
CA VAL A 165 7.99 15.05 -3.21
C VAL A 165 7.32 13.73 -3.54
N PHE A 166 6.18 13.80 -4.23
CA PHE A 166 5.36 12.67 -4.62
C PHE A 166 5.20 12.63 -6.14
N THR A 167 5.17 11.43 -6.71
CA THR A 167 5.15 11.26 -8.17
C THR A 167 4.00 10.40 -8.66
N SER A 168 3.41 10.79 -9.79
CA SER A 168 2.38 10.00 -10.47
C SER A 168 2.98 8.89 -11.32
N ASP A 169 4.29 8.90 -11.57
CA ASP A 169 4.98 7.82 -12.27
C ASP A 169 5.50 6.73 -11.33
N SER A 170 5.05 6.72 -10.07
CA SER A 170 5.21 5.54 -9.23
C SER A 170 4.19 4.50 -9.70
N PRO A 171 4.54 3.50 -10.54
CA PRO A 171 3.67 2.35 -10.63
C PRO A 171 3.50 1.78 -9.21
N PRO A 172 2.37 1.12 -8.92
CA PRO A 172 2.27 0.30 -7.74
C PRO A 172 3.55 -0.54 -7.60
N PRO A 173 4.08 -0.72 -6.38
CA PRO A 173 5.33 -1.44 -6.20
C PRO A 173 5.30 -2.77 -6.97
N PRO A 174 6.27 -3.02 -7.87
CA PRO A 174 6.17 -4.14 -8.79
C PRO A 174 6.22 -5.47 -8.02
N PRO A 175 5.60 -6.54 -8.55
CA PRO A 175 5.71 -7.87 -7.98
C PRO A 175 7.18 -8.32 -7.95
N PRO A 176 7.61 -9.05 -6.89
CA PRO A 176 8.95 -9.62 -6.85
C PRO A 176 9.27 -10.48 -8.08
N PRO A 177 10.53 -10.46 -8.57
CA PRO A 177 10.95 -11.30 -9.68
C PRO A 177 10.97 -12.78 -9.29
N ASP A 178 11.02 -13.69 -10.26
CA ASP A 178 11.07 -15.14 -10.01
C ASP A 178 12.21 -15.57 -9.07
N SER A 179 13.34 -14.88 -9.11
CA SER A 179 14.48 -15.14 -8.20
C SER A 179 14.11 -14.93 -6.73
N PHE A 180 13.17 -14.03 -6.41
CA PHE A 180 12.64 -13.88 -5.06
C PHE A 180 11.83 -15.10 -4.64
N TRP A 181 11.13 -15.77 -5.54
CA TRP A 181 10.30 -16.94 -5.21
C TRP A 181 11.11 -18.25 -5.20
N GLY A 182 12.30 -18.23 -5.78
CA GLY A 182 13.20 -19.37 -5.84
C GLY A 182 12.79 -20.38 -6.90
N ASP A 183 13.45 -21.54 -6.90
CA ASP A 183 13.14 -22.59 -7.86
C ASP A 183 11.76 -23.22 -7.61
N VAL A 184 10.91 -23.19 -8.62
CA VAL A 184 9.57 -23.79 -8.64
C VAL A 184 9.54 -25.18 -9.26
N SER A 185 10.60 -25.60 -9.98
CA SER A 185 10.66 -26.91 -10.63
C SER A 185 10.79 -28.07 -9.63
N SER A 186 11.27 -27.79 -8.42
CA SER A 186 11.37 -28.72 -7.30
C SER A 186 10.07 -28.90 -6.50
N ILE A 187 8.98 -28.20 -6.83
CA ILE A 187 7.71 -28.34 -6.13
C ILE A 187 7.07 -29.69 -6.52
N PRO A 188 6.80 -30.59 -5.55
CA PRO A 188 6.13 -31.85 -5.86
C PRO A 188 4.68 -31.61 -6.31
N ALA A 189 4.15 -32.52 -7.14
CA ALA A 189 2.74 -32.51 -7.48
C ALA A 189 1.88 -32.71 -6.23
N ALA A 190 0.79 -31.95 -6.12
CA ALA A 190 -0.19 -32.11 -5.05
C ALA A 190 -0.99 -33.40 -5.26
N HIS A 191 -1.27 -34.13 -4.18
CA HIS A 191 -2.26 -35.21 -4.21
C HIS A 191 -3.64 -34.72 -3.75
N ASN A 192 -3.69 -33.61 -3.01
CA ASN A 192 -4.92 -32.92 -2.64
C ASN A 192 -5.24 -31.80 -3.65
N VAL A 193 -5.37 -30.55 -3.18
CA VAL A 193 -5.83 -29.43 -4.03
C VAL A 193 -4.66 -28.63 -4.59
N LEU A 194 -3.68 -28.27 -3.76
CA LEU A 194 -2.49 -27.54 -4.19
C LEU A 194 -1.31 -27.84 -3.27
N MET A 195 -0.09 -27.70 -3.78
CA MET A 195 1.12 -27.82 -2.98
C MET A 195 1.51 -26.46 -2.41
N LEU A 196 1.59 -26.34 -1.09
CA LEU A 196 2.10 -25.13 -0.44
C LEU A 196 3.61 -25.30 -0.20
N LYS A 197 4.41 -24.29 -0.57
CA LYS A 197 5.85 -24.23 -0.25
C LYS A 197 6.12 -22.99 0.60
N ILE A 198 6.72 -23.20 1.77
CA ILE A 198 7.15 -22.11 2.65
C ILE A 198 8.58 -21.73 2.29
N LEU A 199 8.82 -20.44 2.11
CA LEU A 199 10.11 -19.88 1.71
C LEU A 199 10.67 -19.01 2.84
N ASN A 200 11.89 -19.31 3.27
CA ASN A 200 12.62 -18.45 4.19
C ASN A 200 13.14 -17.22 3.44
N ARG A 201 12.61 -16.05 3.78
CA ARG A 201 13.05 -14.73 3.29
C ARG A 201 13.41 -13.81 4.44
N THR A 202 13.91 -14.37 5.54
CA THR A 202 14.31 -13.62 6.74
C THR A 202 15.62 -12.84 6.58
N ASN A 203 16.09 -12.62 5.35
CA ASN A 203 17.34 -11.92 5.04
C ASN A 203 18.56 -12.46 5.83
N GLY A 204 18.62 -13.79 6.00
CA GLY A 204 19.68 -14.48 6.74
C GLY A 204 19.58 -14.38 8.26
N LYS A 205 18.53 -13.74 8.81
CA LYS A 205 18.33 -13.60 10.26
C LYS A 205 18.07 -14.93 10.96
N TYR A 206 17.29 -15.81 10.33
CA TYR A 206 16.95 -17.12 10.87
C TYR A 206 17.26 -18.22 9.85
N PRO A 207 17.90 -19.33 10.26
CA PRO A 207 18.00 -20.52 9.41
C PRO A 207 16.62 -21.20 9.29
N ASP A 208 16.46 -22.07 8.29
CA ASP A 208 15.20 -22.81 8.04
C ASP A 208 14.72 -23.63 9.24
N SER A 209 15.63 -24.07 10.12
CA SER A 209 15.31 -24.79 11.36
C SER A 209 14.69 -23.90 12.44
N GLN A 210 14.65 -22.57 12.23
CA GLN A 210 14.07 -21.58 13.14
C GLN A 210 12.94 -20.77 12.51
N VAL A 211 12.51 -21.13 11.29
CA VAL A 211 11.31 -20.58 10.66
C VAL A 211 10.25 -21.65 10.72
N PHE A 212 9.23 -21.44 11.55
CA PHE A 212 8.18 -22.42 11.81
C PHE A 212 6.88 -22.02 11.11
N TRP A 213 6.10 -23.02 10.73
CA TRP A 213 4.71 -22.86 10.33
C TRP A 213 3.82 -23.79 11.15
N SER A 214 2.56 -23.39 11.35
CA SER A 214 1.55 -24.16 12.06
C SER A 214 0.22 -24.13 11.33
N PHE A 215 -0.41 -25.29 11.21
CA PHE A 215 -1.75 -25.43 10.64
C PHE A 215 -2.47 -26.61 11.28
N ASN A 216 -3.73 -26.40 11.72
CA ASN A 216 -4.57 -27.42 12.37
C ASN A 216 -3.89 -28.17 13.54
N GLY A 217 -3.11 -27.45 14.34
CA GLY A 217 -2.44 -28.00 15.54
C GLY A 217 -1.11 -28.71 15.26
N THR A 218 -0.74 -28.88 13.99
CA THR A 218 0.57 -29.40 13.59
C THR A 218 1.57 -28.26 13.42
N VAL A 219 2.80 -28.44 13.87
CA VAL A 219 3.87 -27.43 13.78
C VAL A 219 5.14 -28.06 13.22
N HIS A 220 5.73 -27.43 12.21
CA HIS A 220 7.02 -27.84 11.63
C HIS A 220 7.92 -26.62 11.39
N SER A 221 9.23 -26.86 11.29
CA SER A 221 10.16 -25.88 10.73
C SER A 221 10.28 -26.07 9.21
N ILE A 222 10.76 -25.06 8.48
CA ILE A 222 11.06 -25.21 7.05
C ILE A 222 12.10 -26.32 6.83
N ALA A 223 13.10 -26.44 7.71
CA ALA A 223 14.14 -27.47 7.58
C ALA A 223 13.59 -28.90 7.74
N ASP A 224 12.52 -29.06 8.51
CA ASP A 224 11.85 -30.34 8.74
C ASP A 224 10.86 -30.66 7.62
N GLN A 225 9.98 -29.70 7.31
CA GLN A 225 8.94 -29.87 6.31
C GLN A 225 8.66 -28.54 5.56
N PRO A 226 9.30 -28.30 4.41
CA PRO A 226 9.12 -27.06 3.64
C PRO A 226 7.87 -27.07 2.75
N PHE A 227 7.21 -28.22 2.60
CA PHE A 227 6.05 -28.44 1.74
C PHE A 227 4.84 -28.94 2.52
N PHE A 228 3.64 -28.53 2.09
CA PHE A 228 2.38 -29.03 2.66
C PHE A 228 1.34 -29.26 1.55
N ASP A 229 0.90 -30.51 1.40
CA ASP A 229 -0.10 -30.94 0.41
C ASP A 229 -1.51 -30.57 0.91
N MET A 230 -2.00 -29.40 0.51
CA MET A 230 -3.13 -28.73 1.14
C MET A 230 -4.47 -29.40 0.78
N PRO A 231 -5.23 -29.93 1.76
CA PRO A 231 -6.56 -30.45 1.56
C PRO A 231 -7.62 -29.34 1.51
N VAL A 232 -8.82 -29.73 1.08
CA VAL A 232 -10.04 -28.90 1.20
C VAL A 232 -10.24 -28.47 2.65
N ASN A 233 -10.56 -27.20 2.86
CA ASN A 233 -10.89 -26.62 4.17
C ASN A 233 -11.80 -25.39 4.01
N SER A 234 -12.48 -24.99 5.08
CA SER A 234 -13.51 -23.94 5.07
C SER A 234 -13.23 -22.71 5.96
N ALA A 235 -12.05 -22.64 6.60
CA ALA A 235 -11.60 -21.52 7.44
C ALA A 235 -10.13 -21.72 7.88
N GLY A 236 -9.22 -21.90 6.93
CA GLY A 236 -7.81 -22.14 7.23
C GLY A 236 -7.10 -20.89 7.75
N ARG A 237 -6.33 -21.07 8.83
CA ARG A 237 -5.29 -20.12 9.27
C ARG A 237 -3.98 -20.85 9.42
N MET A 238 -2.99 -20.45 8.63
CA MET A 238 -1.62 -20.94 8.79
C MET A 238 -0.79 -19.84 9.44
N TYR A 239 -0.21 -20.16 10.60
CA TYR A 239 0.64 -19.26 11.37
C TYR A 239 2.10 -19.51 11.04
N PHE A 240 2.91 -18.45 11.11
CA PHE A 240 4.36 -18.50 10.94
C PHE A 240 5.03 -17.90 12.16
N TYR A 241 6.12 -18.51 12.63
CA TYR A 241 6.86 -18.08 13.81
C TYR A 241 8.36 -18.07 13.54
N LEU A 242 9.08 -17.13 14.15
CA LEU A 242 10.54 -17.03 14.04
C LEU A 242 11.24 -17.27 15.38
N GLY A 243 12.32 -18.05 15.34
CA GLY A 243 13.15 -18.42 16.50
C GLY A 243 12.63 -19.64 17.25
N SER A 244 11.32 -19.69 17.55
CA SER A 244 10.67 -20.83 18.21
C SER A 244 9.21 -20.99 17.75
N PRO A 245 8.62 -22.19 17.86
CA PRO A 245 7.24 -22.47 17.42
C PRO A 245 6.15 -21.75 18.24
N ASN A 246 6.52 -21.11 19.35
CA ASN A 246 5.65 -20.36 20.25
C ASN A 246 6.11 -18.91 20.45
N SER A 247 6.95 -18.40 19.54
CA SER A 247 7.53 -17.06 19.59
C SER A 247 6.46 -15.97 19.49
N SER A 248 6.68 -14.83 20.14
CA SER A 248 5.85 -13.64 19.94
C SER A 248 6.10 -12.96 18.59
N TYR A 249 7.16 -13.33 17.88
CA TYR A 249 7.36 -12.97 16.48
C TYR A 249 6.61 -13.94 15.59
N PHE A 250 5.35 -13.62 15.33
CA PHE A 250 4.47 -14.43 14.51
C PHE A 250 3.59 -13.60 13.59
N ASP A 251 3.09 -14.23 12.54
CA ASP A 251 2.01 -13.68 11.71
C ASP A 251 1.26 -14.83 11.04
N PHE A 252 0.22 -14.55 10.26
CA PHE A 252 -0.58 -15.60 9.63
C PHE A 252 -1.16 -15.19 8.28
N ILE A 253 -1.58 -16.21 7.54
CA ILE A 253 -2.43 -16.06 6.35
C ILE A 253 -3.78 -16.73 6.60
N GLU A 254 -4.81 -16.22 5.94
CA GLU A 254 -6.16 -16.76 5.97
C GLU A 254 -6.51 -17.32 4.60
N PHE A 255 -7.20 -18.46 4.57
CA PHE A 255 -7.63 -19.06 3.31
C PHE A 255 -8.82 -20.00 3.47
N THR A 256 -9.49 -20.25 2.35
CA THR A 256 -10.46 -21.32 2.13
C THR A 256 -10.06 -22.05 0.87
N VAL A 257 -9.88 -23.36 0.97
CA VAL A 257 -9.53 -24.22 -0.16
C VAL A 257 -10.72 -25.09 -0.50
N GLY A 258 -11.37 -24.80 -1.63
CA GLY A 258 -12.41 -25.64 -2.18
C GLY A 258 -11.83 -26.78 -3.01
N ALA A 259 -12.68 -27.68 -3.53
CA ALA A 259 -12.24 -28.85 -4.29
C ALA A 259 -11.43 -28.55 -5.56
N GLY A 260 -11.51 -27.32 -6.07
CA GLY A 260 -10.75 -26.87 -7.24
C GLY A 260 -10.52 -25.36 -7.27
N VAL A 261 -10.48 -24.72 -6.09
CA VAL A 261 -10.30 -23.27 -5.98
C VAL A 261 -9.53 -22.95 -4.71
N PHE A 262 -8.57 -22.04 -4.82
CA PHE A 262 -7.93 -21.41 -3.67
C PHE A 262 -8.53 -20.02 -3.48
N ASN A 263 -8.82 -19.64 -2.24
CA ASN A 263 -9.16 -18.28 -1.83
C ASN A 263 -8.31 -17.96 -0.61
N GLY A 264 -7.55 -16.87 -0.61
CA GLY A 264 -6.76 -16.53 0.57
C GLY A 264 -6.10 -15.17 0.49
N ASN A 265 -5.50 -14.76 1.59
CA ASN A 265 -4.91 -13.43 1.73
C ASN A 265 -3.83 -13.40 2.83
N THR A 266 -2.89 -12.48 2.67
CA THR A 266 -2.19 -11.90 3.83
C THR A 266 -3.15 -10.97 4.59
N THR A 267 -2.89 -10.66 5.86
CA THR A 267 -3.73 -9.72 6.61
C THR A 267 -2.96 -8.85 7.59
N ARG A 268 -3.36 -7.58 7.68
CA ARG A 268 -2.93 -6.61 8.70
C ARG A 268 -4.12 -6.06 9.48
N VAL A 269 -5.30 -6.67 9.35
CA VAL A 269 -6.53 -6.27 10.06
C VAL A 269 -6.33 -6.22 11.56
N ASP A 270 -5.57 -7.17 12.11
CA ASP A 270 -5.26 -7.20 13.54
C ASP A 270 -3.96 -6.46 13.85
N ALA A 271 -2.90 -6.74 13.08
CA ALA A 271 -1.56 -6.23 13.31
C ALA A 271 -0.58 -6.71 12.23
N PHE A 272 0.51 -5.98 12.03
CA PHE A 272 1.72 -6.46 11.37
C PHE A 272 2.65 -7.15 12.38
N GLY A 273 2.97 -8.42 12.14
CA GLY A 273 3.89 -9.22 12.95
C GLY A 273 5.15 -9.60 12.17
N LEU A 274 5.02 -10.23 11.00
CA LEU A 274 6.12 -10.66 10.14
C LEU A 274 5.83 -10.24 8.71
N LYS A 275 6.85 -10.03 7.89
CA LYS A 275 6.67 -9.78 6.45
C LYS A 275 6.18 -11.07 5.78
N ILE A 276 5.06 -11.00 5.07
CA ILE A 276 4.48 -12.13 4.36
C ILE A 276 4.13 -11.71 2.93
N ALA A 277 4.48 -12.56 1.97
CA ALA A 277 3.98 -12.47 0.60
C ALA A 277 3.54 -13.83 0.09
N LEU A 278 2.56 -13.81 -0.80
CA LEU A 278 1.98 -14.99 -1.45
C LEU A 278 2.20 -14.93 -2.95
N ARG A 279 2.47 -16.09 -3.57
CA ARG A 279 2.38 -16.29 -5.02
C ARG A 279 1.56 -17.53 -5.32
N LEU A 280 0.39 -17.34 -5.93
CA LEU A 280 -0.50 -18.42 -6.35
C LEU A 280 -0.30 -18.67 -7.84
N HIS A 281 0.04 -19.90 -8.19
CA HIS A 281 0.11 -20.36 -9.58
C HIS A 281 -0.93 -21.44 -9.83
N SER A 282 -1.60 -21.37 -10.98
CA SER A 282 -2.66 -22.29 -11.39
C SER A 282 -2.31 -23.04 -12.67
N HIS A 283 -2.96 -24.17 -12.90
CA HIS A 283 -2.68 -25.04 -14.05
C HIS A 283 -2.96 -24.41 -15.42
N ASP A 284 -3.76 -23.34 -15.47
CA ASP A 284 -4.02 -22.57 -16.69
C ASP A 284 -3.02 -21.44 -16.94
N GLY A 285 -1.96 -21.34 -16.11
CA GLY A 285 -0.90 -20.36 -16.23
C GLY A 285 -1.17 -19.04 -15.50
N SER A 286 -2.28 -18.93 -14.77
CA SER A 286 -2.50 -17.79 -13.88
C SER A 286 -1.46 -17.74 -12.76
N ASP A 287 -0.87 -16.56 -12.55
CA ASP A 287 0.19 -16.31 -11.57
C ASP A 287 -0.05 -14.95 -10.89
N VAL A 288 -0.45 -14.97 -9.62
CA VAL A 288 -0.85 -13.78 -8.86
C VAL A 288 -0.01 -13.66 -7.60
N GLN A 289 0.48 -12.44 -7.33
CA GLN A 289 1.33 -12.12 -6.19
C GLN A 289 0.72 -11.01 -5.33
N VAL A 290 0.74 -11.18 -4.01
CA VAL A 290 0.24 -10.22 -3.01
C VAL A 290 1.09 -10.23 -1.73
N GLY A 291 0.92 -9.23 -0.88
CA GLY A 291 1.66 -9.06 0.38
C GLY A 291 2.74 -8.00 0.30
N GLU A 292 3.72 -8.03 1.21
CA GLU A 292 4.80 -7.04 1.22
C GLU A 292 5.74 -7.17 0.02
N THR A 293 6.28 -6.03 -0.43
CA THR A 293 7.17 -5.95 -1.61
C THR A 293 8.57 -6.51 -1.34
N GLN A 294 9.31 -6.84 -2.40
CA GLN A 294 10.72 -7.27 -2.27
C GLN A 294 11.58 -6.23 -1.52
N ALA A 295 11.32 -4.94 -1.72
CA ALA A 295 12.05 -3.87 -1.01
C ALA A 295 11.83 -3.95 0.51
N VAL A 296 10.59 -4.21 0.95
CA VAL A 296 10.26 -4.44 2.36
C VAL A 296 10.92 -5.72 2.88
N PHE A 297 10.98 -6.79 2.08
CA PHE A 297 11.72 -8.00 2.45
C PHE A 297 13.24 -7.82 2.53
N ALA A 298 13.80 -6.82 1.87
CA ALA A 298 15.24 -6.56 1.85
C ALA A 298 15.74 -5.75 3.07
N GLU A 299 14.89 -4.91 3.66
CA GLU A 299 15.22 -4.18 4.90
C GLU A 299 15.08 -5.07 6.14
N ASP A 300 15.68 -4.71 7.28
CA ASP A 300 15.38 -5.38 8.55
C ASP A 300 13.99 -4.96 9.06
N ARG A 301 13.32 -5.84 9.81
CA ARG A 301 12.04 -5.54 10.46
C ARG A 301 12.00 -4.22 11.22
N SER A 302 13.08 -3.87 11.92
CA SER A 302 13.16 -2.63 12.69
C SER A 302 13.09 -1.40 11.78
N VAL A 303 13.60 -1.50 10.55
CA VAL A 303 13.49 -0.43 9.54
C VAL A 303 12.03 -0.26 9.12
N THR A 304 11.29 -1.36 8.92
CA THR A 304 9.85 -1.30 8.62
C THR A 304 9.08 -0.61 9.74
N PHE A 305 9.39 -0.91 11.01
CA PHE A 305 8.81 -0.23 12.17
C PHE A 305 9.12 1.27 12.17
N GLN A 306 10.36 1.65 11.89
CA GLN A 306 10.75 3.06 11.86
C GLN A 306 10.06 3.80 10.70
N ARG A 307 9.96 3.18 9.52
CA ARG A 307 9.25 3.73 8.37
C ARG A 307 7.78 3.96 8.69
N PHE A 308 7.13 3.02 9.39
CA PHE A 308 5.76 3.21 9.87
C PHE A 308 5.66 4.45 10.77
N VAL A 309 6.52 4.55 11.80
CA VAL A 309 6.53 5.68 12.73
C VAL A 309 6.79 7.03 12.03
N ASN A 310 7.61 7.03 10.98
CA ASN A 310 7.92 8.24 10.20
C ASN A 310 6.77 8.63 9.26
N ALA A 311 6.06 7.65 8.69
CA ALA A 311 5.03 7.88 7.69
C ALA A 311 3.67 8.30 8.28
N VAL A 312 3.32 7.81 9.47
CA VAL A 312 1.99 8.01 10.04
C VAL A 312 1.89 9.29 10.91
N PRO A 313 0.71 9.92 10.99
CA PRO A 313 0.46 11.02 11.93
C PRO A 313 0.69 10.63 13.40
N GLN A 314 0.81 11.64 14.26
CA GLN A 314 1.19 11.48 15.66
C GLN A 314 0.30 10.47 16.41
N GLU A 315 -0.99 10.46 16.13
CA GLU A 315 -2.01 9.62 16.74
C GLU A 315 -1.73 8.12 16.54
N PHE A 316 -1.10 7.74 15.43
CA PHE A 316 -0.85 6.35 15.03
C PHE A 316 0.51 5.83 15.46
N LYS A 317 1.44 6.69 15.90
CA LYS A 317 2.81 6.26 16.25
C LYS A 317 2.84 5.28 17.42
N VAL A 318 1.86 5.39 18.33
CA VAL A 318 1.70 4.49 19.48
C VAL A 318 1.48 3.02 19.05
N LEU A 319 0.95 2.79 17.86
CA LEU A 319 0.65 1.45 17.35
C LEU A 319 1.89 0.57 17.18
N ALA A 320 3.05 1.18 16.91
CA ALA A 320 4.34 0.51 16.84
C ALA A 320 5.02 0.34 18.21
N GLN A 321 4.42 0.88 19.28
CA GLN A 321 4.98 0.90 20.63
C GLN A 321 4.23 -0.03 21.59
N THR A 322 2.90 -0.08 21.51
CA THR A 322 2.03 -0.81 22.45
C THR A 322 2.39 -2.29 22.60
N GLN A 323 2.80 -2.94 21.51
CA GLN A 323 3.27 -4.33 21.52
C GLN A 323 4.71 -4.45 20.99
N ALA A 324 5.51 -3.40 21.12
CA ALA A 324 6.92 -3.45 20.72
C ALA A 324 7.70 -4.47 21.57
N PRO A 325 8.71 -5.14 20.99
CA PRO A 325 9.11 -5.08 19.59
C PRO A 325 8.32 -6.04 18.68
N PHE A 326 7.25 -6.67 19.17
CA PHE A 326 6.63 -7.84 18.54
C PHE A 326 5.63 -7.52 17.44
N ARG A 327 4.86 -6.43 17.54
CA ARG A 327 3.84 -6.10 16.53
C ARG A 327 3.61 -4.60 16.37
N ILE A 328 3.17 -4.19 15.18
CA ILE A 328 2.46 -2.93 14.96
C ILE A 328 0.97 -3.27 14.94
N ILE A 329 0.21 -2.80 15.92
CA ILE A 329 -1.20 -3.21 16.06
C ILE A 329 -2.15 -2.32 15.27
N ALA A 330 -3.27 -2.88 14.80
CA ALA A 330 -4.28 -2.10 14.12
C ALA A 330 -4.93 -1.08 15.08
N PRO A 331 -5.33 0.10 14.59
CA PRO A 331 -5.81 1.19 15.45
C PRO A 331 -7.01 0.80 16.32
N GLY A 332 -7.98 0.05 15.76
CA GLY A 332 -9.16 -0.42 16.50
C GLY A 332 -8.84 -1.37 17.66
N SER A 333 -7.64 -1.93 17.70
CA SER A 333 -7.13 -2.80 18.77
C SER A 333 -6.33 -2.07 19.84
N ASP A 334 -5.89 -0.84 19.58
CA ASP A 334 -5.10 -0.05 20.51
C ASP A 334 -6.00 0.74 21.49
N PRO A 335 -5.67 0.77 22.80
CA PRO A 335 -6.44 1.52 23.80
C PRO A 335 -6.60 3.01 23.48
N SER A 336 -5.66 3.64 22.76
CA SER A 336 -5.71 5.06 22.44
C SER A 336 -6.89 5.44 21.53
N PHE A 337 -7.34 4.54 20.63
CA PHE A 337 -8.47 4.79 19.72
C PHE A 337 -9.80 4.19 20.22
N ARG A 338 -9.78 3.53 21.38
CA ARG A 338 -10.97 2.98 22.05
C ARG A 338 -11.59 3.99 23.01
N ALA A 339 -12.78 3.69 23.51
CA ALA A 339 -13.49 4.54 24.46
C ALA A 339 -12.60 4.92 25.67
N GLY A 340 -12.49 6.23 25.94
CA GLY A 340 -11.62 6.77 26.99
C GLY A 340 -10.15 6.98 26.59
N GLY A 341 -9.73 6.52 25.42
CA GLY A 341 -8.41 6.77 24.86
C GLY A 341 -8.24 8.19 24.32
N ALA A 342 -6.99 8.63 24.18
CA ALA A 342 -6.65 9.98 23.72
C ALA A 342 -7.18 10.31 22.30
N ASN A 343 -7.36 9.28 21.47
CA ASN A 343 -7.82 9.37 20.08
C ASN A 343 -9.24 8.78 19.90
N ALA A 344 -10.00 8.60 20.98
CA ALA A 344 -11.33 7.97 20.94
C ALA A 344 -12.34 8.67 20.01
N ASN A 345 -12.12 9.97 19.73
CA ASN A 345 -12.99 10.80 18.90
C ASN A 345 -12.37 11.14 17.53
N TYR A 346 -11.33 10.40 17.10
CA TYR A 346 -10.57 10.69 15.88
C TYR A 346 -11.46 10.83 14.63
N PHE A 347 -12.48 9.98 14.47
CA PHE A 347 -13.40 10.05 13.34
C PHE A 347 -14.68 10.84 13.60
N THR A 348 -15.02 11.16 14.86
CA THR A 348 -16.37 11.60 15.27
C THR A 348 -16.93 12.75 14.44
N ALA A 349 -16.14 13.79 14.19
CA ALA A 349 -16.60 14.93 13.39
C ALA A 349 -16.84 14.56 11.91
N TYR A 350 -15.98 13.71 11.34
CA TYR A 350 -16.05 13.30 9.94
C TYR A 350 -17.23 12.36 9.70
N GLU A 351 -17.38 11.31 10.50
CA GLU A 351 -18.50 10.38 10.36
C GLU A 351 -19.85 11.07 10.57
N SER A 352 -19.93 12.04 11.49
CA SER A 352 -21.14 12.82 11.75
C SER A 352 -21.55 13.64 10.52
N SER A 353 -20.58 14.10 9.73
CA SER A 353 -20.83 14.87 8.50
C SER A 353 -21.52 14.06 7.40
N VAL A 354 -21.44 12.73 7.47
CA VAL A 354 -22.10 11.79 6.54
C VAL A 354 -23.22 10.98 7.20
N GLY A 355 -23.68 11.43 8.38
CA GLY A 355 -24.82 10.83 9.08
C GLY A 355 -24.51 9.50 9.78
N VAL A 356 -23.24 9.21 10.06
CA VAL A 356 -22.80 8.04 10.82
C VAL A 356 -22.45 8.47 12.25
N SER A 357 -22.72 7.59 13.22
CA SER A 357 -22.34 7.79 14.62
C SER A 357 -21.84 6.47 15.19
N GLU A 358 -20.52 6.34 15.31
CA GLU A 358 -19.84 5.14 15.78
C GLU A 358 -18.64 5.51 16.66
N PRO A 359 -18.27 4.69 17.65
CA PRO A 359 -16.97 4.80 18.26
C PRO A 359 -15.88 4.74 17.18
N THR A 360 -14.83 5.55 17.30
CA THR A 360 -13.68 5.53 16.38
C THR A 360 -13.12 4.13 16.15
N SER A 361 -13.09 3.28 17.19
CA SER A 361 -12.67 1.88 17.08
C SER A 361 -13.56 1.04 16.16
N ASN A 362 -14.86 1.34 16.09
CA ASN A 362 -15.80 0.68 15.18
C ASN A 362 -15.61 1.14 13.74
N VAL A 363 -15.20 2.39 13.50
CA VAL A 363 -14.81 2.84 12.16
C VAL A 363 -13.60 2.05 11.69
N PHE A 364 -12.52 1.99 12.48
CA PHE A 364 -11.34 1.20 12.13
C PHE A 364 -11.62 -0.29 11.95
N GLY A 365 -12.47 -0.86 12.81
CA GLY A 365 -12.78 -2.29 12.84
C GLY A 365 -14.02 -2.68 12.04
N CYS A 366 -14.63 -1.78 11.27
CA CYS A 366 -15.91 -2.00 10.59
C CYS A 366 -16.96 -2.71 11.44
N ALA A 367 -17.13 -2.27 12.68
CA ALA A 367 -18.01 -2.89 13.66
C ALA A 367 -19.26 -2.03 13.91
N GLY A 368 -20.13 -2.46 14.82
CA GLY A 368 -21.39 -1.77 15.09
C GLY A 368 -22.28 -1.75 13.84
N SER A 369 -22.86 -0.59 13.52
CA SER A 369 -23.69 -0.42 12.31
C SER A 369 -22.88 -0.54 11.01
N LEU A 370 -21.56 -0.31 11.05
CA LEU A 370 -20.69 -0.42 9.88
C LEU A 370 -20.40 -1.86 9.46
N GLY A 371 -20.61 -2.84 10.35
CA GLY A 371 -20.47 -4.26 10.02
C GLY A 371 -21.52 -4.78 9.02
N GLY A 372 -22.61 -4.04 8.82
CA GLY A 372 -23.60 -4.31 7.77
C GLY A 372 -23.44 -3.41 6.55
N ASN A 373 -22.46 -2.50 6.54
CA ASN A 373 -22.31 -1.46 5.53
C ASN A 373 -20.84 -1.32 5.07
N PRO A 374 -20.34 -2.30 4.29
CA PRO A 374 -18.93 -2.36 3.90
C PRO A 374 -18.46 -1.12 3.13
N ASN A 375 -19.29 -0.63 2.20
CA ASN A 375 -18.96 0.56 1.40
C ASN A 375 -18.77 1.80 2.29
N MET A 376 -19.66 2.03 3.27
CA MET A 376 -19.51 3.16 4.19
C MET A 376 -18.29 2.98 5.11
N CYS A 377 -18.03 1.76 5.60
CA CYS A 377 -16.84 1.54 6.42
C CYS A 377 -15.55 1.86 5.64
N ALA A 378 -15.44 1.32 4.42
CA ALA A 378 -14.30 1.57 3.55
C ALA A 378 -14.16 3.05 3.22
N ALA A 379 -15.27 3.72 2.89
CA ALA A 379 -15.27 5.15 2.58
C ALA A 379 -14.84 6.01 3.77
N LEU A 380 -15.23 5.67 5.01
CA LEU A 380 -14.77 6.36 6.21
C LEU A 380 -13.28 6.14 6.47
N ASN A 381 -12.81 4.89 6.41
CA ASN A 381 -11.38 4.56 6.59
C ASN A 381 -10.49 5.27 5.55
N ARG A 382 -10.97 5.39 4.31
CA ARG A 382 -10.25 6.00 3.18
C ARG A 382 -10.45 7.51 3.06
N HIS A 383 -11.26 8.12 3.92
CA HIS A 383 -11.64 9.55 3.84
C HIS A 383 -12.28 9.96 2.50
N VAL A 384 -13.19 9.13 1.98
CA VAL A 384 -13.93 9.43 0.75
C VAL A 384 -15.45 9.46 0.94
N ALA A 385 -15.96 9.25 2.16
CA ALA A 385 -17.39 9.19 2.45
C ALA A 385 -18.19 10.44 2.04
N THR A 386 -17.55 11.61 1.95
CA THR A 386 -18.15 12.87 1.50
C THR A 386 -18.10 13.06 -0.02
N LEU A 387 -17.35 12.22 -0.74
CA LEU A 387 -17.19 12.30 -2.19
C LEU A 387 -18.33 11.56 -2.92
N PRO A 388 -18.59 11.88 -4.20
CA PRO A 388 -19.47 11.09 -5.05
C PRO A 388 -19.01 9.63 -5.17
N ALA A 389 -19.96 8.69 -5.34
CA ALA A 389 -19.67 7.25 -5.37
C ALA A 389 -18.56 6.84 -6.37
N ALA A 390 -18.49 7.49 -7.54
CA ALA A 390 -17.43 7.20 -8.51
C ALA A 390 -16.02 7.56 -8.01
N GLN A 391 -15.90 8.59 -7.17
CA GLN A 391 -14.65 8.99 -6.52
C GLN A 391 -14.37 8.13 -5.28
N GLN A 392 -15.42 7.61 -4.61
CA GLN A 392 -15.24 6.66 -3.52
C GLN A 392 -14.65 5.32 -3.96
N ALA A 393 -14.83 4.94 -5.22
CA ALA A 393 -14.26 3.74 -5.80
C ALA A 393 -12.91 3.97 -6.49
N ASP A 394 -12.40 5.22 -6.49
CA ASP A 394 -11.14 5.58 -7.14
C ASP A 394 -10.01 5.60 -6.10
N PRO A 395 -9.06 4.65 -6.15
CA PRO A 395 -7.94 4.61 -5.21
C PRO A 395 -7.06 5.86 -5.22
N THR A 396 -7.11 6.69 -6.27
CA THR A 396 -6.40 7.98 -6.30
C THR A 396 -6.88 8.93 -5.20
N GLN A 397 -8.11 8.75 -4.71
CA GLN A 397 -8.77 9.65 -3.76
C GLN A 397 -8.54 9.24 -2.31
N TYR A 398 -7.95 8.05 -2.06
CA TYR A 398 -7.88 7.49 -0.73
C TYR A 398 -6.80 8.17 0.12
N TYR A 399 -7.15 8.41 1.39
CA TYR A 399 -6.25 8.90 2.43
C TYR A 399 -5.59 10.27 2.15
N LEU A 400 -6.19 11.07 1.25
CA LEU A 400 -5.69 12.41 0.89
C LEU A 400 -5.92 13.47 1.97
N SER A 401 -6.71 13.17 3.00
CA SER A 401 -7.04 14.10 4.09
C SER A 401 -7.34 13.36 5.39
N ALA A 402 -7.13 14.03 6.51
CA ALA A 402 -7.46 13.51 7.83
C ALA A 402 -8.89 13.93 8.23
N PRO A 403 -9.60 13.14 9.07
CA PRO A 403 -9.15 11.85 9.63
C PRO A 403 -9.22 10.71 8.60
N ALA A 404 -8.23 9.82 8.60
CA ALA A 404 -8.18 8.64 7.73
C ALA A 404 -7.41 7.50 8.43
N ASN A 405 -7.54 6.27 7.92
CA ASN A 405 -6.80 5.13 8.43
C ASN A 405 -5.38 5.10 7.85
N TYR A 406 -4.50 5.93 8.43
CA TYR A 406 -3.09 6.01 8.02
C TYR A 406 -2.28 4.74 8.32
N TYR A 407 -2.78 3.87 9.21
CA TYR A 407 -2.24 2.51 9.38
C TYR A 407 -2.48 1.66 8.13
N ALA A 408 -3.71 1.60 7.62
CA ALA A 408 -4.02 0.87 6.39
C ALA A 408 -3.27 1.45 5.19
N LYS A 409 -3.25 2.78 5.05
CA LYS A 409 -2.48 3.48 4.02
C LYS A 409 -1.02 3.02 3.97
N PHE A 410 -0.34 2.94 5.13
CA PHE A 410 1.04 2.48 5.17
C PHE A 410 1.22 1.08 4.57
N TRP A 411 0.30 0.15 4.81
CA TRP A 411 0.39 -1.19 4.24
C TRP A 411 0.14 -1.21 2.74
N HIS A 412 -0.80 -0.42 2.22
CA HIS A 412 -0.96 -0.26 0.76
C HIS A 412 0.31 0.31 0.11
N ASP A 413 0.88 1.37 0.70
CA ASP A 413 2.09 2.02 0.19
C ASP A 413 3.31 1.07 0.11
N ASN A 414 3.25 -0.05 0.84
CA ASN A 414 4.33 -1.03 0.99
C ASN A 414 3.98 -2.43 0.46
N ALA A 415 2.82 -2.58 -0.17
CA ALA A 415 2.32 -3.84 -0.70
C ALA A 415 2.51 -3.97 -2.21
N ILE A 416 2.67 -5.21 -2.66
CA ILE A 416 2.69 -5.58 -4.08
C ILE A 416 1.40 -5.09 -4.71
N ASN A 417 1.52 -4.34 -5.82
CA ASN A 417 0.40 -3.72 -6.52
C ASN A 417 -0.45 -2.75 -5.69
N GLY A 418 0.03 -2.31 -4.52
CA GLY A 418 -0.75 -1.47 -3.61
C GLY A 418 -1.89 -2.20 -2.89
N LEU A 419 -1.89 -3.54 -2.90
CA LEU A 419 -3.00 -4.35 -2.39
C LEU A 419 -2.70 -4.89 -1.00
N ALA A 420 -3.45 -4.45 0.01
CA ALA A 420 -3.24 -4.83 1.40
C ALA A 420 -4.58 -4.98 2.13
N TYR A 421 -4.66 -5.96 3.04
CA TYR A 421 -5.79 -6.08 3.95
C TYR A 421 -5.51 -5.28 5.23
N GLY A 422 -5.66 -3.95 5.18
CA GLY A 422 -5.34 -3.03 6.28
C GLY A 422 -6.47 -2.84 7.30
N PHE A 423 -7.72 -3.10 6.91
CA PHE A 423 -8.92 -3.09 7.75
C PHE A 423 -9.98 -4.07 7.20
N PRO A 424 -11.03 -4.45 7.96
CA PRO A 424 -11.91 -5.59 7.60
C PRO A 424 -12.65 -5.51 6.26
N TYR A 425 -12.86 -4.32 5.69
CA TYR A 425 -13.52 -4.15 4.39
C TYR A 425 -12.61 -3.49 3.34
N ASP A 426 -11.31 -3.78 3.41
CA ASP A 426 -10.37 -3.31 2.40
C ASP A 426 -10.58 -3.97 1.02
N ASP A 427 -11.34 -5.06 0.97
CA ASP A 427 -11.73 -5.74 -0.25
C ASP A 427 -12.74 -4.94 -1.10
N VAL A 428 -13.41 -3.95 -0.50
CA VAL A 428 -14.22 -2.97 -1.25
C VAL A 428 -13.35 -2.30 -2.30
N ASP A 429 -13.82 -2.33 -3.55
CA ASP A 429 -13.10 -1.88 -4.75
C ASP A 429 -11.78 -2.61 -5.02
N SER A 430 -11.69 -3.88 -4.59
CA SER A 430 -10.58 -4.80 -4.88
C SER A 430 -9.22 -4.31 -4.37
N GLN A 431 -9.16 -3.68 -3.20
CA GLN A 431 -7.90 -3.15 -2.66
C GLN A 431 -7.22 -4.06 -1.63
N SER A 432 -7.87 -5.15 -1.24
CA SER A 432 -7.27 -6.11 -0.32
C SER A 432 -6.20 -6.98 -0.98
N SER A 433 -5.35 -7.59 -0.16
CA SER A 433 -4.40 -8.63 -0.59
C SER A 433 -5.06 -9.99 -0.82
N PHE A 434 -6.34 -10.03 -1.20
CA PHE A 434 -7.08 -11.25 -1.49
C PHE A 434 -6.74 -11.79 -2.89
N ILE A 435 -6.45 -13.08 -2.95
CA ILE A 435 -6.23 -13.82 -4.18
C ILE A 435 -7.20 -15.00 -4.25
N SER A 436 -7.81 -15.18 -5.42
CA SER A 436 -8.67 -16.32 -5.71
C SER A 436 -8.41 -16.82 -7.12
N HIS A 437 -8.27 -18.13 -7.27
CA HIS A 437 -8.16 -18.73 -8.58
C HIS A 437 -8.60 -20.19 -8.61
N ALA A 438 -9.20 -20.61 -9.72
CA ALA A 438 -9.56 -21.99 -9.98
C ALA A 438 -8.34 -22.82 -10.40
N ASN A 439 -8.42 -24.14 -10.21
CA ASN A 439 -7.38 -25.12 -10.55
C ASN A 439 -5.97 -24.74 -10.04
N PRO A 440 -5.84 -24.41 -8.74
CA PRO A 440 -4.56 -24.01 -8.17
C PRO A 440 -3.57 -25.18 -8.26
N GLN A 441 -2.31 -24.88 -8.60
CA GLN A 441 -1.25 -25.87 -8.67
C GLN A 441 -0.37 -25.79 -7.43
N TYR A 442 0.12 -24.59 -7.11
CA TYR A 442 0.94 -24.36 -5.92
C TYR A 442 0.73 -22.96 -5.35
N LEU A 443 1.00 -22.83 -4.05
CA LEU A 443 1.07 -21.57 -3.33
C LEU A 443 2.45 -21.45 -2.70
N LEU A 444 3.16 -20.37 -3.03
CA LEU A 444 4.39 -20.01 -2.34
C LEU A 444 4.06 -19.02 -1.23
N VAL A 445 4.62 -19.25 -0.04
CA VAL A 445 4.50 -18.33 1.10
C VAL A 445 5.89 -17.88 1.53
N ALA A 446 6.22 -16.62 1.28
CA ALA A 446 7.47 -16.02 1.74
C ALA A 446 7.32 -15.48 3.16
N VAL A 447 8.18 -15.93 4.08
CA VAL A 447 8.23 -15.47 5.47
C VAL A 447 9.51 -14.66 5.70
N GLY A 448 9.35 -13.38 6.01
CA GLY A 448 10.45 -12.42 6.10
C GLY A 448 10.72 -11.89 7.49
N TRP A 449 11.82 -11.14 7.60
CA TRP A 449 12.22 -10.43 8.81
C TRP A 449 12.21 -8.93 8.54
#